data_AF-A0A091L7J7-F1
#
_entry.id   AF-A0A091L7J7-F1
#
_cell.length_a   1.000
_cell.length_b   1.000
_cell.length_c   1.000
_cell.angle_alpha   90.00
_cell.angle_beta   90.00
_cell.angle_gamma   90.00
#
_symmetry.space_group_name_H-M   'P 1'
#
loop_
_entity.id
_entity.type
_entity.pdbx_description
1 polymer ?
#
loop_
_entity_poly.entity_id
_entity_poly.type
_entity_poly.pdbx_seq_one_letter_code
_entity_poly.pdbx_strand_id
1 'polypeptide(L)'
;MGVKTMLPSYELGFYALAVTCAVVYSGSGIFEASRDSMNRKAFRDGIKPGWHYFGRKMDVADFEWVMWFTSFRNVIIFALSGHVLFGKICSMTVPQHRAVVYMLYGVLAVLGSMGLVYLMIILSHCLVLYSIALAKQKWLCYVAGLCCLASFKVEPFSSWQSGFVTGAFDLQDVLFYGGSGFTIMRCMSFALESSERKEGIYSIFDLLKYNFYLPFFFFGPVMTFDQFHAQVSTRELRRKDDEMRNIRVHALLHVGAIIAVDIFFHFFYILTLPSDLKFVNRLSDWSLAGLAYSNLVYDWVKAAVMFGVINTIAKLDHLDPPQPPKCITMLYVFAETHFDRGINDWLCKYVYDHIGENHDNIMKELVATIATFAVTTLWLGPCEIVYIWSVFNCFGLNFELWVQKFFQQEPFAKLEAKMSAAMSRRIRAVFGAANFWAIVLYNILALNSLEFALLVTKRLLLTGFPVSTLSIWFITYCGVQLIKERERILAIEEEKCDKAKVE
;
A
#
# COMPACT_ATOMS: atom_id res chain seq x y z
N MET A 1 -4.91 25.65 6.40
CA MET A 1 -5.70 26.22 7.52
C MET A 1 -7.16 25.76 7.37
N GLY A 2 -7.76 25.22 8.44
CA GLY A 2 -9.14 24.68 8.44
C GLY A 2 -9.32 23.30 9.11
N VAL A 3 -8.23 22.58 9.41
CA VAL A 3 -8.29 21.24 10.06
C VAL A 3 -8.85 21.32 11.49
N LYS A 4 -8.70 22.46 12.17
CA LYS A 4 -9.03 22.59 13.60
C LYS A 4 -10.45 23.04 13.94
N THR A 5 -11.27 23.37 12.95
CA THR A 5 -12.61 23.93 13.22
C THR A 5 -13.61 22.81 13.49
N MET A 6 -14.20 22.79 14.67
CA MET A 6 -15.24 21.83 15.06
C MET A 6 -16.57 22.17 14.39
N LEU A 7 -17.26 21.15 13.88
CA LEU A 7 -18.66 21.28 13.42
C LEU A 7 -19.63 20.91 14.56
N PRO A 8 -20.88 21.39 14.52
CA PRO A 8 -21.89 21.02 15.53
C PRO A 8 -22.09 19.51 15.65
N SER A 9 -22.24 19.01 16.88
CA SER A 9 -22.35 17.56 17.14
C SER A 9 -23.57 16.90 16.48
N TYR A 10 -24.69 17.63 16.34
CA TYR A 10 -25.88 17.11 15.64
C TYR A 10 -25.62 16.91 14.14
N GLU A 11 -24.81 17.78 13.52
CA GLU A 11 -24.43 17.70 12.12
C GLU A 11 -23.52 16.48 11.91
N LEU A 12 -22.53 16.29 12.79
CA LEU A 12 -21.67 15.10 12.79
C LEU A 12 -22.46 13.80 13.05
N GLY A 13 -23.42 13.82 13.97
CA GLY A 13 -24.29 12.68 14.24
C GLY A 13 -25.14 12.29 13.03
N PHE A 14 -25.69 13.28 12.32
CA PHE A 14 -26.41 13.05 11.07
C PHE A 14 -25.49 12.49 9.96
N TYR A 15 -24.27 13.01 9.82
CA TYR A 15 -23.30 12.49 8.86
C TYR A 15 -22.93 11.03 9.16
N ALA A 16 -22.71 10.68 10.42
CA ALA A 16 -22.44 9.31 10.85
C ALA A 16 -23.63 8.37 10.54
N LEU A 17 -24.85 8.82 10.81
CA LEU A 17 -26.06 8.07 10.47
C LEU A 17 -26.18 7.83 8.96
N ALA A 18 -26.02 8.88 8.15
CA ALA A 18 -26.12 8.79 6.69
C ALA A 18 -25.11 7.79 6.10
N VAL A 19 -23.84 7.86 6.52
CA VAL A 19 -22.80 6.92 6.08
C VAL A 19 -23.10 5.50 6.55
N THR A 20 -23.50 5.32 7.81
CA THR A 20 -23.80 3.99 8.36
C THR A 20 -24.96 3.34 7.61
N CYS A 21 -26.06 4.06 7.40
CA CYS A 21 -27.20 3.57 6.62
C CYS A 21 -26.80 3.21 5.19
N ALA A 22 -25.97 4.02 4.54
CA ALA A 22 -25.51 3.75 3.17
C ALA A 22 -24.62 2.49 3.10
N VAL A 23 -23.71 2.29 4.04
CA VAL A 23 -22.85 1.10 4.10
C VAL A 23 -23.69 -0.16 4.36
N VAL A 24 -24.64 -0.10 5.30
CA VAL A 24 -25.54 -1.23 5.59
C VAL A 24 -26.42 -1.57 4.38
N TYR A 25 -27.00 -0.56 3.73
CA TYR A 25 -27.90 -0.75 2.59
C TYR A 25 -27.17 -1.26 1.33
N SER A 26 -26.01 -0.69 1.01
CA SER A 26 -25.20 -1.20 -0.09
C SER A 26 -24.68 -2.61 0.20
N GLY A 27 -24.25 -2.86 1.45
CA GLY A 27 -23.83 -4.17 1.93
C GLY A 27 -24.93 -5.23 1.84
N SER A 28 -26.18 -4.92 2.20
CA SER A 28 -27.29 -5.87 2.07
C SER A 28 -27.51 -6.26 0.60
N GLY A 29 -27.41 -5.31 -0.33
CA GLY A 29 -27.51 -5.60 -1.76
C GLY A 29 -26.34 -6.46 -2.28
N ILE A 30 -25.11 -6.25 -1.80
CA ILE A 30 -23.95 -7.11 -2.15
C ILE A 30 -24.14 -8.52 -1.58
N PHE A 31 -24.65 -8.62 -0.35
CA PHE A 31 -24.94 -9.90 0.30
C PHE A 31 -25.98 -10.73 -0.47
N GLU A 32 -27.08 -10.08 -0.90
CA GLU A 32 -28.12 -10.70 -1.73
C GLU A 32 -27.54 -11.12 -3.08
N ALA A 33 -26.80 -10.21 -3.74
CA ALA A 33 -26.12 -10.51 -5.00
C ALA A 33 -25.17 -11.72 -4.88
N SER A 34 -24.43 -11.81 -3.77
CA SER A 34 -23.52 -12.93 -3.49
C SER A 34 -24.30 -14.24 -3.28
N ARG A 35 -25.38 -14.21 -2.51
CA ARG A 35 -26.25 -15.38 -2.29
C ARG A 35 -26.83 -15.91 -3.59
N ASP A 36 -27.38 -15.03 -4.41
CA ASP A 36 -28.13 -15.39 -5.63
C ASP A 36 -27.21 -15.86 -6.76
N SER A 37 -25.92 -15.52 -6.70
CA SER A 37 -24.92 -15.83 -7.73
C SER A 37 -24.04 -17.06 -7.42
N MET A 38 -24.17 -17.66 -6.24
CA MET A 38 -23.32 -18.76 -5.74
C MET A 38 -23.19 -19.98 -6.67
N ASN A 39 -24.16 -20.22 -7.55
CA ASN A 39 -24.17 -21.35 -8.49
C ASN A 39 -23.97 -20.95 -9.96
N ARG A 40 -23.62 -19.70 -10.24
CA ARG A 40 -23.33 -19.23 -11.60
C ARG A 40 -22.05 -19.89 -12.12
N LYS A 41 -22.07 -20.23 -13.42
CA LYS A 41 -20.89 -20.84 -14.08
C LYS A 41 -19.66 -19.94 -14.05
N ALA A 42 -19.85 -18.63 -14.20
CA ALA A 42 -18.77 -17.64 -14.17
C ALA A 42 -18.02 -17.61 -12.83
N PHE A 43 -18.63 -18.10 -11.74
CA PHE A 43 -18.07 -17.98 -10.39
C PHE A 43 -17.33 -19.25 -9.94
N ARG A 44 -17.24 -20.26 -10.81
CA ARG A 44 -16.66 -21.57 -10.46
C ARG A 44 -15.20 -21.49 -10.04
N ASP A 45 -14.44 -20.59 -10.66
CA ASP A 45 -13.00 -20.47 -10.42
C ASP A 45 -12.71 -19.60 -9.19
N GLY A 46 -13.55 -18.59 -8.94
CA GLY A 46 -13.41 -17.66 -7.81
C GLY A 46 -14.07 -18.12 -6.51
N ILE A 47 -14.90 -19.17 -6.53
CA ILE A 47 -15.65 -19.62 -5.35
C ILE A 47 -15.40 -21.09 -5.04
N LYS A 48 -15.03 -21.39 -3.80
CA LYS A 48 -14.82 -22.76 -3.29
C LYS A 48 -15.79 -23.12 -2.17
N PRO A 49 -16.02 -24.42 -1.89
CA PRO A 49 -16.75 -24.83 -0.69
C PRO A 49 -16.11 -24.20 0.56
N GLY A 50 -16.92 -23.47 1.34
CA GLY A 50 -16.47 -22.86 2.60
C GLY A 50 -16.55 -23.85 3.76
N TRP A 51 -16.59 -23.33 4.99
CA TRP A 51 -16.64 -24.20 6.17
C TRP A 51 -17.90 -25.07 6.22
N HIS A 52 -17.71 -26.34 6.59
CA HIS A 52 -18.77 -27.36 6.60
C HIS A 52 -19.99 -26.96 7.47
N TYR A 53 -19.75 -26.20 8.55
CA TYR A 53 -20.80 -25.77 9.48
C TYR A 53 -21.80 -24.75 8.92
N PHE A 54 -21.40 -23.96 7.92
CA PHE A 54 -22.26 -22.91 7.35
C PHE A 54 -22.93 -23.30 6.03
N GLY A 55 -22.50 -24.41 5.42
CA GLY A 55 -23.04 -24.90 4.14
C GLY A 55 -22.94 -23.89 2.98
N ARG A 56 -22.14 -22.83 3.13
CA ARG A 56 -22.00 -21.73 2.18
C ARG A 56 -20.63 -21.77 1.52
N LYS A 57 -20.58 -21.38 0.25
CA LYS A 57 -19.31 -21.23 -0.47
C LYS A 57 -18.61 -19.92 -0.10
N MET A 58 -17.31 -19.85 -0.34
CA MET A 58 -16.45 -18.73 0.00
C MET A 58 -15.78 -18.16 -1.24
N ASP A 59 -15.65 -16.82 -1.29
CA ASP A 59 -14.81 -16.13 -2.27
C ASP A 59 -13.32 -16.41 -2.00
N VAL A 60 -12.65 -16.95 -3.01
CA VAL A 60 -11.23 -17.32 -2.98
C VAL A 60 -10.50 -16.77 -4.21
N ALA A 61 -11.07 -15.74 -4.85
CA ALA A 61 -10.48 -15.16 -6.06
C ALA A 61 -9.12 -14.50 -5.80
N ASP A 62 -8.82 -14.07 -4.57
CA ASP A 62 -7.47 -13.61 -4.21
C ASP A 62 -6.55 -14.77 -3.84
N PHE A 63 -5.70 -15.14 -4.78
CA PHE A 63 -4.68 -16.17 -4.61
C PHE A 63 -3.66 -15.85 -3.50
N GLU A 64 -3.25 -14.59 -3.35
CA GLU A 64 -2.26 -14.20 -2.35
C GLU A 64 -2.84 -14.31 -0.94
N TRP A 65 -4.11 -13.96 -0.73
CA TRP A 65 -4.76 -14.08 0.57
C TRP A 65 -4.97 -15.53 1.01
N VAL A 66 -5.24 -16.42 0.04
CA VAL A 66 -5.44 -17.85 0.29
C VAL A 66 -4.18 -18.53 0.87
N MET A 67 -3.00 -17.89 0.79
CA MET A 67 -1.77 -18.39 1.42
C MET A 67 -1.90 -18.62 2.93
N TRP A 68 -2.76 -17.86 3.63
CA TRP A 68 -2.99 -18.01 5.06
C TRP A 68 -3.71 -19.31 5.44
N PHE A 69 -4.40 -19.95 4.48
CA PHE A 69 -5.27 -21.10 4.71
C PHE A 69 -4.84 -22.36 3.97
N THR A 70 -3.77 -22.29 3.18
CA THR A 70 -3.18 -23.43 2.46
C THR A 70 -1.94 -23.96 3.16
N SER A 71 -1.32 -25.01 2.61
CA SER A 71 -0.03 -25.54 3.08
C SER A 71 1.07 -24.46 3.12
N PHE A 72 0.89 -23.33 2.44
CA PHE A 72 1.85 -22.22 2.35
C PHE A 72 2.08 -21.56 3.69
N ARG A 73 1.02 -21.45 4.50
CA ARG A 73 1.10 -20.98 5.88
C ARG A 73 2.20 -21.68 6.66
N ASN A 74 2.40 -22.98 6.46
CA ASN A 74 3.41 -23.74 7.21
C ASN A 74 4.83 -23.30 6.84
N VAL A 75 5.09 -23.01 5.56
CA VAL A 75 6.39 -22.50 5.08
C VAL A 75 6.65 -21.10 5.63
N ILE A 76 5.65 -20.21 5.54
CA ILE A 76 5.73 -18.83 6.06
C ILE A 76 5.98 -18.84 7.57
N ILE A 77 5.18 -19.60 8.33
CA ILE A 77 5.35 -19.72 9.79
C ILE A 77 6.73 -20.27 10.11
N PHE A 78 7.20 -21.32 9.42
CA PHE A 78 8.50 -21.91 9.66
C PHE A 78 9.64 -20.91 9.44
N ALA A 79 9.65 -20.21 8.29
CA ALA A 79 10.69 -19.24 7.94
C ALA A 79 10.69 -18.03 8.91
N LEU A 80 9.52 -17.46 9.20
CA LEU A 80 9.42 -16.31 10.09
C LEU A 80 9.71 -16.68 11.55
N SER A 81 9.24 -17.84 12.02
CA SER A 81 9.50 -18.30 13.39
C SER A 81 10.97 -18.64 13.60
N GLY A 82 11.61 -19.26 12.61
CA GLY A 82 13.05 -19.48 12.64
C GLY A 82 13.83 -18.17 12.68
N HIS A 83 13.48 -17.18 11.85
CA HIS A 83 14.10 -15.84 11.89
C HIS A 83 14.00 -15.22 13.28
N VAL A 84 12.79 -15.23 13.87
CA VAL A 84 12.56 -14.69 15.23
C VAL A 84 13.40 -15.44 16.26
N LEU A 85 13.46 -16.78 16.19
CA LEU A 85 14.23 -17.60 17.12
C LEU A 85 15.73 -17.31 17.05
N PHE A 86 16.33 -17.39 15.86
CA PHE A 86 17.76 -17.13 15.67
C PHE A 86 18.12 -15.67 15.95
N GLY A 87 17.27 -14.73 15.51
CA GLY A 87 17.38 -13.31 15.84
C GLY A 87 17.41 -13.09 17.34
N LYS A 88 16.45 -13.66 18.07
CA LYS A 88 16.36 -13.52 19.53
C LYS A 88 17.55 -14.13 20.26
N ILE A 89 17.97 -15.34 19.89
CA ILE A 89 19.16 -16.00 20.46
C ILE A 89 20.39 -15.12 20.25
N CYS A 90 20.58 -14.55 19.06
CA CYS A 90 21.71 -13.68 18.77
C CYS A 90 21.65 -12.37 19.55
N SER A 91 20.48 -11.72 19.65
CA SER A 91 20.33 -10.50 20.45
C SER A 91 20.65 -10.70 21.94
N MET A 92 20.44 -11.92 22.46
CA MET A 92 20.75 -12.24 23.86
C MET A 92 22.21 -12.66 24.09
N THR A 93 22.84 -13.31 23.11
CA THR A 93 24.20 -13.85 23.25
C THR A 93 25.27 -12.92 22.70
N VAL A 94 25.09 -12.38 21.49
CA VAL A 94 26.10 -11.60 20.77
C VAL A 94 25.42 -10.49 19.94
N PRO A 95 24.84 -9.45 20.58
CA PRO A 95 24.02 -8.44 19.91
C PRO A 95 24.75 -7.68 18.79
N GLN A 96 26.07 -7.56 18.89
CA GLN A 96 26.95 -6.96 17.88
C GLN A 96 26.97 -7.67 16.51
N HIS A 97 26.58 -8.95 16.44
CA HIS A 97 26.55 -9.74 15.20
C HIS A 97 25.14 -10.02 14.68
N ARG A 98 24.10 -9.42 15.27
CA ARG A 98 22.69 -9.66 14.89
C ARG A 98 22.42 -9.46 13.40
N ALA A 99 23.00 -8.41 12.81
CA ALA A 99 22.82 -8.09 11.40
C ALA A 99 23.35 -9.20 10.48
N VAL A 100 24.46 -9.83 10.87
CA VAL A 100 25.04 -10.96 10.14
C VAL A 100 24.16 -12.19 10.28
N VAL A 101 23.60 -12.45 11.46
CA VAL A 101 22.65 -13.57 11.65
C VAL A 101 21.39 -13.38 10.83
N TYR A 102 20.81 -12.17 10.81
CA TYR A 102 19.67 -11.85 9.95
C TYR A 102 19.97 -12.11 8.47
N MET A 103 21.13 -11.63 8.00
CA MET A 103 21.60 -11.86 6.64
C MET A 103 21.75 -13.35 6.32
N LEU A 104 22.47 -14.10 7.15
CA LEU A 104 22.72 -15.54 6.94
C LEU A 104 21.41 -16.33 6.94
N TYR A 105 20.53 -16.04 7.89
CA TYR A 105 19.22 -16.67 7.95
C TYR A 105 18.38 -16.34 6.72
N GLY A 106 18.35 -15.08 6.28
CA GLY A 106 17.64 -14.67 5.07
C GLY A 106 18.18 -15.33 3.80
N VAL A 107 19.50 -15.44 3.63
CA VAL A 107 20.11 -16.18 2.52
C VAL A 107 19.68 -17.65 2.53
N LEU A 108 19.72 -18.31 3.69
CA LEU A 108 19.28 -19.71 3.83
C LEU A 108 17.79 -19.88 3.58
N ALA A 109 16.96 -18.95 4.05
CA ALA A 109 15.52 -18.97 3.83
C ALA A 109 15.17 -18.79 2.35
N VAL A 110 15.86 -17.86 1.65
CA VAL A 110 15.71 -17.66 0.20
C VAL A 110 16.18 -18.89 -0.57
N LEU A 111 17.33 -19.46 -0.21
CA LEU A 111 17.84 -20.70 -0.82
C LEU A 111 16.87 -21.87 -0.64
N GLY A 112 16.31 -22.04 0.57
CA GLY A 112 15.40 -23.13 0.90
C GLY A 112 14.00 -22.98 0.29
N SER A 113 13.55 -21.75 0.04
CA SER A 113 12.21 -21.47 -0.52
C SER A 113 12.21 -21.34 -2.05
N MET A 114 13.19 -20.63 -2.62
CA MET A 114 13.24 -20.28 -4.05
C MET A 114 14.37 -20.97 -4.82
N GLY A 115 15.24 -21.71 -4.13
CA GLY A 115 16.34 -22.45 -4.75
C GLY A 115 17.57 -21.60 -5.09
N LEU A 116 18.62 -22.31 -5.54
CA LEU A 116 19.92 -21.71 -5.81
C LEU A 116 19.89 -20.71 -6.97
N VAL A 117 19.13 -21.03 -8.03
CA VAL A 117 19.08 -20.19 -9.24
C VAL A 117 18.56 -18.79 -8.91
N TYR A 118 17.44 -18.71 -8.19
CA TYR A 118 16.88 -17.43 -7.75
C TYR A 118 17.86 -16.65 -6.86
N LEU A 119 18.48 -17.32 -5.89
CA LEU A 119 19.49 -16.69 -5.05
C LEU A 119 20.65 -16.10 -5.87
N MET A 120 21.13 -16.81 -6.88
CA MET A 120 22.21 -16.34 -7.76
C MET A 120 21.78 -15.15 -8.61
N ILE A 121 20.54 -15.13 -9.12
CA ILE A 121 19.97 -13.98 -9.81
C ILE A 121 19.99 -12.75 -8.89
N ILE A 122 19.46 -12.88 -7.67
CA ILE A 122 19.43 -11.78 -6.69
C ILE A 122 20.84 -11.28 -6.33
N LEU A 123 21.77 -12.20 -6.07
CA LEU A 123 23.16 -11.86 -5.77
C LEU A 123 23.86 -11.16 -6.95
N SER A 124 23.55 -11.55 -8.19
CA SER A 124 24.09 -10.91 -9.38
C SER A 124 23.67 -9.44 -9.49
N HIS A 125 22.40 -9.13 -9.22
CA HIS A 125 21.90 -7.75 -9.20
C HIS A 125 22.49 -6.94 -8.05
N CYS A 126 22.67 -7.54 -6.86
CA CYS A 126 23.40 -6.91 -5.76
C CYS A 126 24.83 -6.53 -6.19
N LEU A 127 25.54 -7.45 -6.85
CA LEU A 127 26.91 -7.23 -7.30
C LEU A 127 27.00 -6.15 -8.38
N VAL A 128 26.09 -6.16 -9.35
CA VAL A 128 26.02 -5.13 -10.41
C VAL A 128 25.82 -3.74 -9.80
N LEU A 129 24.80 -3.58 -8.95
CA LEU A 129 24.49 -2.27 -8.36
C LEU A 129 25.55 -1.82 -7.34
N TYR A 130 26.17 -2.74 -6.61
CA TYR A 130 27.33 -2.43 -5.78
C TYR A 130 28.52 -1.93 -6.62
N SER A 131 28.84 -2.63 -7.70
CA SER A 131 29.96 -2.28 -8.59
C SER A 131 29.75 -0.91 -9.23
N ILE A 132 28.50 -0.57 -9.58
CA ILE A 132 28.14 0.73 -10.15
C ILE A 132 28.22 1.83 -9.09
N ALA A 133 27.83 1.54 -7.85
CA ALA A 133 28.00 2.46 -6.73
C ALA A 133 29.49 2.83 -6.49
N LEU A 134 30.44 1.95 -6.86
CA LEU A 134 31.88 2.24 -6.79
C LEU A 134 32.29 3.44 -7.64
N ALA A 135 31.58 3.71 -8.73
CA ALA A 135 31.87 4.85 -9.60
C ALA A 135 31.50 6.20 -8.95
N LYS A 136 30.71 6.20 -7.87
CA LYS A 136 30.20 7.42 -7.19
C LYS A 136 29.48 8.40 -8.11
N GLN A 137 28.79 7.90 -9.13
CA GLN A 137 28.01 8.69 -10.07
C GLN A 137 26.53 8.36 -9.94
N LYS A 138 25.74 9.30 -9.42
CA LYS A 138 24.29 9.11 -9.18
C LYS A 138 23.52 8.68 -10.43
N TRP A 139 23.81 9.30 -11.58
CA TRP A 139 23.10 9.00 -12.81
C TRP A 139 23.32 7.55 -13.27
N LEU A 140 24.53 6.99 -13.07
CA LEU A 140 24.78 5.58 -13.34
C LEU A 140 23.95 4.68 -12.40
N CYS A 141 23.85 5.05 -11.11
CA CYS A 141 23.02 4.31 -10.14
C CYS A 141 21.55 4.28 -10.57
N TYR A 142 21.00 5.41 -11.05
CA TYR A 142 19.63 5.45 -11.58
C TYR A 142 19.47 4.59 -12.84
N VAL A 143 20.32 4.78 -13.86
CA VAL A 143 20.23 4.03 -15.11
C VAL A 143 20.33 2.53 -14.84
N ALA A 144 21.31 2.11 -14.07
CA ALA A 144 21.51 0.70 -13.74
C ALA A 144 20.37 0.13 -12.89
N GLY A 145 19.92 0.88 -11.90
CA GLY A 145 18.80 0.50 -11.04
C GLY A 145 17.50 0.31 -11.82
N LEU A 146 17.17 1.27 -12.67
CA LEU A 146 15.99 1.20 -13.53
C LEU A 146 16.09 0.09 -14.58
N CYS A 147 17.27 -0.14 -15.17
CA CYS A 147 17.50 -1.29 -16.06
C CYS A 147 17.35 -2.63 -15.32
N CYS A 148 17.86 -2.74 -14.08
CA CYS A 148 17.67 -3.93 -13.26
C CYS A 148 16.20 -4.14 -12.86
N LEU A 149 15.47 -3.06 -12.57
CA LEU A 149 14.04 -3.17 -12.28
C LEU A 149 13.26 -3.60 -13.54
N ALA A 150 13.61 -3.01 -14.69
CA ALA A 150 13.02 -3.34 -15.97
C ALA A 150 13.25 -4.81 -16.36
N SER A 151 14.42 -5.40 -16.06
CA SER A 151 14.66 -6.81 -16.38
C SER A 151 13.69 -7.76 -15.67
N PHE A 152 13.17 -7.39 -14.49
CA PHE A 152 12.14 -8.16 -13.77
C PHE A 152 10.71 -7.80 -14.12
N LYS A 153 10.46 -6.60 -14.66
CA LYS A 153 9.11 -6.04 -14.83
C LYS A 153 8.65 -5.96 -16.29
N VAL A 154 9.56 -6.15 -17.24
CA VAL A 154 9.29 -6.00 -18.68
C VAL A 154 9.63 -7.29 -19.44
N GLU A 155 8.72 -7.70 -20.32
CA GLU A 155 8.93 -8.84 -21.21
C GLU A 155 9.88 -8.49 -22.38
N PRO A 156 10.68 -9.45 -22.90
CA PRO A 156 10.71 -10.87 -22.56
C PRO A 156 11.61 -11.23 -21.36
N PHE A 157 12.29 -10.26 -20.76
CA PHE A 157 13.31 -10.53 -19.74
C PHE A 157 12.73 -11.08 -18.44
N SER A 158 11.53 -10.65 -18.08
CA SER A 158 10.83 -11.13 -16.89
C SER A 158 10.58 -12.64 -16.95
N SER A 159 9.87 -13.11 -17.99
CA SER A 159 9.59 -14.53 -18.19
C SER A 159 10.85 -15.37 -18.44
N TRP A 160 11.86 -14.79 -19.09
CA TRP A 160 13.14 -15.47 -19.29
C TRP A 160 13.85 -15.75 -17.96
N GLN A 161 13.88 -14.79 -17.04
CA GLN A 161 14.50 -14.97 -15.73
C GLN A 161 13.70 -15.90 -14.82
N SER A 162 12.37 -15.71 -14.76
CA SER A 162 11.51 -16.57 -13.94
C SER A 162 11.53 -18.03 -14.42
N GLY A 163 11.66 -18.25 -15.74
CA GLY A 163 11.76 -19.58 -16.34
C GLY A 163 12.97 -20.41 -15.90
N PHE A 164 14.05 -19.77 -15.40
CA PHE A 164 15.18 -20.51 -14.81
C PHE A 164 14.90 -20.98 -13.38
N VAL A 165 13.96 -20.33 -12.69
CA VAL A 165 13.58 -20.72 -11.34
C VAL A 165 12.58 -21.86 -11.48
N THR A 166 13.08 -23.09 -11.45
CA THR A 166 12.24 -24.28 -11.55
C THR A 166 11.81 -24.72 -10.15
N GLY A 167 10.54 -24.55 -9.83
CA GLY A 167 9.92 -25.05 -8.60
C GLY A 167 8.44 -25.34 -8.82
N ALA A 168 7.90 -26.21 -7.97
CA ALA A 168 6.55 -26.77 -8.12
C ALA A 168 5.53 -26.16 -7.14
N PHE A 169 5.79 -24.96 -6.63
CA PHE A 169 4.99 -24.35 -5.57
C PHE A 169 4.26 -23.10 -6.07
N ASP A 170 2.94 -23.04 -5.87
CA ASP A 170 2.10 -22.06 -6.58
C ASP A 170 2.40 -20.59 -6.26
N LEU A 171 3.03 -20.26 -5.12
CA LEU A 171 3.40 -18.88 -4.77
C LEU A 171 4.75 -18.42 -5.36
N GLN A 172 5.45 -19.28 -6.09
CA GLN A 172 6.79 -18.99 -6.56
C GLN A 172 6.83 -17.70 -7.39
N ASP A 173 5.87 -17.51 -8.30
CA ASP A 173 5.81 -16.30 -9.12
C ASP A 173 5.62 -15.05 -8.25
N VAL A 174 4.70 -15.10 -7.28
CA VAL A 174 4.45 -14.00 -6.34
C VAL A 174 5.72 -13.66 -5.54
N LEU A 175 6.40 -14.68 -5.00
CA LEU A 175 7.66 -14.51 -4.28
C LEU A 175 8.79 -14.00 -5.18
N PHE A 176 8.83 -14.44 -6.44
CA PHE A 176 9.80 -13.99 -7.43
C PHE A 176 9.60 -12.50 -7.73
N TYR A 177 8.37 -12.08 -8.05
CA TYR A 177 8.06 -10.69 -8.39
C TYR A 177 8.24 -9.74 -7.20
N GLY A 178 7.70 -10.11 -6.03
CA GLY A 178 7.84 -9.33 -4.80
C GLY A 178 9.30 -9.26 -4.38
N GLY A 179 9.95 -10.41 -4.24
CA GLY A 179 11.33 -10.51 -3.79
C GLY A 179 12.33 -9.80 -4.70
N SER A 180 12.22 -9.98 -6.02
CA SER A 180 13.11 -9.32 -6.98
C SER A 180 12.88 -7.81 -7.03
N GLY A 181 11.61 -7.37 -7.05
CA GLY A 181 11.27 -5.96 -7.02
C GLY A 181 11.84 -5.27 -5.78
N PHE A 182 11.47 -5.71 -4.59
CA PHE A 182 11.92 -5.10 -3.33
C PHE A 182 13.44 -5.14 -3.19
N THR A 183 14.08 -6.17 -3.74
CA THR A 183 15.55 -6.26 -3.82
C THR A 183 16.15 -5.12 -4.62
N ILE A 184 15.65 -4.85 -5.83
CA ILE A 184 16.20 -3.78 -6.66
C ILE A 184 15.99 -2.41 -6.01
N MET A 185 14.82 -2.15 -5.41
CA MET A 185 14.57 -0.88 -4.72
C MET A 185 15.57 -0.65 -3.57
N ARG A 186 15.85 -1.70 -2.77
CA ARG A 186 16.86 -1.65 -1.71
C ARG A 186 18.28 -1.47 -2.28
N CYS A 187 18.66 -2.19 -3.33
CA CYS A 187 19.95 -2.00 -3.98
C CYS A 187 20.12 -0.57 -4.51
N MET A 188 19.08 0.03 -5.08
CA MET A 188 19.10 1.42 -5.55
C MET A 188 19.27 2.40 -4.40
N SER A 189 18.52 2.24 -3.29
CA SER A 189 18.71 3.04 -2.07
C SER A 189 20.16 3.03 -1.62
N PHE A 190 20.75 1.83 -1.52
CA PHE A 190 22.14 1.65 -1.14
C PHE A 190 23.09 2.34 -2.12
N ALA A 191 22.90 2.14 -3.43
CA ALA A 191 23.80 2.67 -4.45
C ALA A 191 23.78 4.20 -4.53
N LEU A 192 22.59 4.81 -4.41
CA LEU A 192 22.41 6.25 -4.40
C LEU A 192 23.07 6.89 -3.17
N GLU A 193 22.81 6.37 -1.97
CA GLU A 193 23.41 6.90 -0.74
C GLU A 193 24.92 6.64 -0.66
N SER A 194 25.37 5.48 -1.13
CA SER A 194 26.81 5.18 -1.25
C SER A 194 27.52 6.16 -2.18
N SER A 195 26.87 6.60 -3.25
CA SER A 195 27.43 7.58 -4.19
C SER A 195 27.51 8.99 -3.61
N GLU A 196 26.62 9.34 -2.67
CA GLU A 196 26.60 10.63 -1.97
C GLU A 196 27.59 10.70 -0.80
N ARG A 197 27.99 9.54 -0.28
CA ARG A 197 28.88 9.47 0.87
C ARG A 197 30.24 10.07 0.55
N LYS A 198 30.63 11.07 1.35
CA LYS A 198 31.93 11.76 1.25
C LYS A 198 33.09 10.81 1.60
N GLU A 199 32.95 10.02 2.66
CA GLU A 199 33.99 9.12 3.18
C GLU A 199 33.79 7.68 2.70
N GLY A 200 34.60 7.23 1.74
CA GLY A 200 34.57 5.85 1.27
C GLY A 200 33.22 5.41 0.70
N ILE A 201 32.96 4.10 0.72
CA ILE A 201 31.73 3.46 0.25
C ILE A 201 31.33 2.42 1.31
N TYR A 202 30.04 2.17 1.46
CA TYR A 202 29.58 1.09 2.33
C TYR A 202 30.04 -0.27 1.81
N SER A 203 30.23 -1.25 2.70
CA SER A 203 30.74 -2.55 2.26
C SER A 203 29.65 -3.36 1.53
N ILE A 204 30.07 -4.30 0.68
CA ILE A 204 29.13 -5.25 0.06
C ILE A 204 28.35 -6.04 1.13
N PHE A 205 28.95 -6.28 2.30
CA PHE A 205 28.27 -6.94 3.41
C PHE A 205 27.13 -6.08 3.98
N ASP A 206 27.23 -4.75 3.93
CA ASP A 206 26.14 -3.88 4.38
C ASP A 206 24.97 -3.92 3.40
N LEU A 207 25.26 -4.00 2.09
CA LEU A 207 24.23 -4.27 1.07
C LEU A 207 23.56 -5.64 1.30
N LEU A 208 24.34 -6.68 1.55
CA LEU A 208 23.78 -8.03 1.76
C LEU A 208 22.94 -8.11 3.04
N LYS A 209 23.36 -7.48 4.16
CA LYS A 209 22.55 -7.39 5.38
C LYS A 209 21.21 -6.69 5.12
N TYR A 210 21.23 -5.61 4.35
CA TYR A 210 20.04 -4.85 4.00
C TYR A 210 19.09 -5.64 3.10
N ASN A 211 19.64 -6.31 2.09
CA ASN A 211 18.82 -7.00 1.12
C ASN A 211 18.28 -8.34 1.62
N PHE A 212 19.10 -9.11 2.34
CA PHE A 212 18.71 -10.40 2.91
C PHE A 212 18.12 -10.29 4.33
N TYR A 213 17.62 -9.12 4.71
CA TYR A 213 16.74 -9.03 5.88
C TYR A 213 15.39 -9.69 5.55
N LEU A 214 15.20 -10.93 6.01
CA LEU A 214 14.08 -11.79 5.60
C LEU A 214 12.70 -11.14 5.73
N PRO A 215 12.36 -10.44 6.84
CA PRO A 215 11.04 -9.83 6.96
C PRO A 215 10.72 -8.91 5.78
N PHE A 216 11.67 -8.09 5.32
CA PHE A 216 11.46 -7.19 4.18
C PHE A 216 11.84 -7.79 2.81
N PHE A 217 12.16 -9.08 2.74
CA PHE A 217 12.62 -9.67 1.50
C PHE A 217 11.50 -9.85 0.47
N PHE A 218 10.44 -10.59 0.80
CA PHE A 218 9.40 -10.97 -0.16
C PHE A 218 8.20 -10.01 -0.20
N PHE A 219 7.77 -9.52 0.96
CA PHE A 219 6.50 -8.82 1.13
C PHE A 219 6.56 -7.61 2.07
N GLY A 220 7.75 -7.16 2.50
CA GLY A 220 7.84 -6.04 3.43
C GLY A 220 8.00 -4.70 2.74
N PRO A 221 7.55 -3.60 3.38
CA PRO A 221 7.75 -2.27 2.83
C PRO A 221 9.25 -1.96 2.71
N VAL A 222 9.62 -1.19 1.70
CA VAL A 222 11.00 -0.72 1.54
C VAL A 222 11.31 0.32 2.62
N MET A 223 12.18 -0.02 3.56
CA MET A 223 12.84 0.95 4.42
C MET A 223 14.08 1.48 3.69
N THR A 224 14.36 2.78 3.71
CA THR A 224 15.55 3.36 3.05
C THR A 224 16.85 2.88 3.71
N PHE A 225 17.97 2.95 2.99
CA PHE A 225 19.22 2.34 3.44
C PHE A 225 19.77 3.01 4.71
N ASP A 226 19.77 4.34 4.77
CA ASP A 226 20.15 5.12 5.95
C ASP A 226 19.40 4.70 7.22
N GLN A 227 18.08 4.59 7.13
CA GLN A 227 17.22 4.17 8.25
C GLN A 227 17.55 2.75 8.68
N PHE A 228 17.65 1.81 7.74
CA PHE A 228 18.02 0.43 8.06
C PHE A 228 19.41 0.32 8.68
N HIS A 229 20.40 0.95 8.05
CA HIS A 229 21.80 0.89 8.47
C HIS A 229 22.01 1.51 9.86
N ALA A 230 21.36 2.65 10.14
CA ALA A 230 21.41 3.31 11.45
C ALA A 230 20.81 2.41 12.54
N GLN A 231 19.65 1.81 12.28
CA GLN A 231 18.94 1.02 13.28
C GLN A 231 19.57 -0.36 13.52
N VAL A 232 19.99 -1.07 12.46
CA VAL A 232 20.55 -2.43 12.57
C VAL A 232 21.94 -2.44 13.23
N SER A 233 22.68 -1.33 13.13
CA SER A 233 24.02 -1.17 13.70
C SER A 233 24.00 -0.82 15.20
N THR A 234 22.84 -0.45 15.75
CA THR A 234 22.69 -0.14 17.17
C THR A 234 23.04 -1.34 18.04
N ARG A 235 23.88 -1.13 19.06
CA ARG A 235 24.29 -2.16 20.02
C ARG A 235 23.42 -2.20 21.28
N GLU A 236 22.88 -1.05 21.67
CA GLU A 236 22.04 -0.92 22.85
C GLU A 236 20.58 -1.23 22.51
N LEU A 237 20.15 -2.45 22.84
CA LEU A 237 18.79 -2.92 22.60
C LEU A 237 17.94 -2.64 23.84
N ARG A 238 17.40 -1.43 23.94
CA ARG A 238 16.42 -1.07 24.98
C ARG A 238 15.03 -1.01 24.37
N ARG A 239 14.07 -1.70 24.99
CA ARG A 239 12.65 -1.57 24.65
C ARG A 239 11.98 -0.63 25.62
N LYS A 240 10.96 0.09 25.15
CA LYS A 240 10.05 0.80 26.04
C LYS A 240 9.18 -0.20 26.79
N ASP A 241 8.76 0.10 28.02
CA ASP A 241 8.02 -0.85 28.88
C ASP A 241 6.75 -1.41 28.20
N ASP A 242 6.06 -0.57 27.42
CA ASP A 242 4.82 -0.92 26.72
C ASP A 242 5.03 -1.54 25.32
N GLU A 243 6.25 -1.56 24.80
CA GLU A 243 6.53 -1.94 23.42
C GLU A 243 6.21 -3.41 23.16
N MET A 244 6.59 -4.31 24.09
CA MET A 244 6.27 -5.74 23.98
C MET A 244 4.79 -6.03 24.13
N ARG A 245 4.03 -5.19 24.86
CA ARG A 245 2.58 -5.27 24.93
C ARG A 245 1.98 -4.87 23.59
N ASN A 246 2.45 -3.76 23.00
CA ASN A 246 1.99 -3.26 21.71
C ASN A 246 2.27 -4.28 20.59
N ILE A 247 3.46 -4.87 20.54
CA ILE A 247 3.80 -5.93 19.56
C ILE A 247 2.82 -7.10 19.67
N ARG A 248 2.52 -7.57 20.89
CA ARG A 248 1.55 -8.66 21.11
C ARG A 248 0.13 -8.28 20.68
N VAL A 249 -0.31 -7.07 21.00
CA VAL A 249 -1.63 -6.56 20.58
C VAL A 249 -1.70 -6.50 19.05
N HIS A 250 -0.70 -5.95 18.37
CA HIS A 250 -0.67 -5.91 16.90
C HIS A 250 -0.66 -7.30 16.27
N ALA A 251 0.12 -8.25 16.81
CA ALA A 251 0.11 -9.64 16.34
C ALA A 251 -1.30 -10.26 16.43
N LEU A 252 -1.98 -10.08 17.56
CA LEU A 252 -3.35 -10.57 17.76
C LEU A 252 -4.36 -9.86 16.84
N LEU A 253 -4.21 -8.55 16.64
CA LEU A 253 -5.05 -7.80 15.71
C LEU A 253 -4.90 -8.29 14.27
N HIS A 254 -3.67 -8.59 13.82
CA HIS A 254 -3.44 -9.13 12.48
C HIS A 254 -4.05 -10.52 12.31
N VAL A 255 -3.90 -11.41 13.30
CA VAL A 255 -4.57 -12.73 13.29
C VAL A 255 -6.09 -12.57 13.28
N GLY A 256 -6.63 -11.68 14.11
CA GLY A 256 -8.05 -11.37 14.13
C GLY A 256 -8.57 -10.83 12.79
N ALA A 257 -7.79 -9.95 12.13
CA ALA A 257 -8.12 -9.42 10.81
C ALA A 257 -8.12 -10.52 9.73
N ILE A 258 -7.15 -11.43 9.76
CA ILE A 258 -7.09 -12.58 8.83
C ILE A 258 -8.37 -13.42 8.95
N ILE A 259 -8.78 -13.76 10.17
CA ILE A 259 -9.98 -14.55 10.43
C ILE A 259 -11.26 -13.76 10.05
N ALA A 260 -11.32 -12.47 10.36
CA ALA A 260 -12.48 -11.64 10.07
C ALA A 260 -12.73 -11.51 8.55
N VAL A 261 -11.67 -11.35 7.75
CA VAL A 261 -11.77 -11.32 6.29
C VAL A 261 -12.18 -12.68 5.73
N ASP A 262 -11.65 -13.77 6.28
CA ASP A 262 -12.04 -15.12 5.89
C ASP A 262 -13.55 -15.35 6.10
N ILE A 263 -14.06 -14.97 7.28
CA ILE A 263 -15.51 -15.00 7.57
C ILE A 263 -16.28 -14.08 6.61
N PHE A 264 -15.78 -12.87 6.34
CA PHE A 264 -16.42 -11.92 5.42
C PHE A 264 -16.60 -12.52 4.03
N PHE A 265 -15.60 -13.22 3.49
CA PHE A 265 -15.66 -13.87 2.18
C PHE A 265 -16.60 -15.07 2.07
N HIS A 266 -17.06 -15.63 3.19
CA HIS A 266 -18.17 -16.58 3.15
C HIS A 266 -19.49 -15.91 2.73
N PHE A 267 -19.64 -14.62 3.01
CA PHE A 267 -20.91 -13.91 2.82
C PHE A 267 -20.88 -12.92 1.65
N PHE A 268 -19.73 -12.32 1.37
CA PHE A 268 -19.56 -11.25 0.39
C PHE A 268 -18.57 -11.67 -0.69
N TYR A 269 -19.06 -11.88 -1.92
CA TYR A 269 -18.27 -12.31 -3.06
C TYR A 269 -17.70 -11.11 -3.84
N ILE A 270 -17.08 -10.17 -3.12
CA ILE A 270 -16.70 -8.86 -3.66
C ILE A 270 -15.61 -8.94 -4.74
N LEU A 271 -14.80 -10.00 -4.75
CA LEU A 271 -13.73 -10.19 -5.72
C LEU A 271 -14.21 -11.03 -6.90
N THR A 272 -15.10 -11.98 -6.65
CA THR A 272 -15.68 -12.79 -7.73
C THR A 272 -16.76 -12.05 -8.51
N LEU A 273 -17.59 -11.22 -7.86
CA LEU A 273 -18.71 -10.51 -8.51
C LEU A 273 -18.31 -9.75 -9.79
N PRO A 274 -17.21 -8.95 -9.80
CA PRO A 274 -16.74 -8.23 -10.98
C PRO A 274 -16.45 -9.12 -12.21
N SER A 275 -16.20 -10.42 -12.04
CA SER A 275 -15.94 -11.35 -13.16
C SER A 275 -17.15 -11.60 -14.08
N ASP A 276 -18.38 -11.34 -13.62
CA ASP A 276 -19.61 -11.46 -14.42
C ASP A 276 -20.26 -10.08 -14.62
N LEU A 277 -19.68 -9.28 -15.54
CA LEU A 277 -20.16 -7.93 -15.85
C LEU A 277 -21.64 -7.90 -16.27
N LYS A 278 -22.17 -8.98 -16.87
CA LYS A 278 -23.59 -9.07 -17.26
C LYS A 278 -24.49 -9.12 -16.04
N PHE A 279 -24.06 -9.81 -14.98
CA PHE A 279 -24.75 -9.83 -13.70
C PHE A 279 -24.58 -8.51 -12.95
N VAL A 280 -23.34 -8.01 -12.86
CA VAL A 280 -23.02 -6.74 -12.17
C VAL A 280 -23.79 -5.56 -12.75
N ASN A 281 -23.99 -5.50 -14.07
CA ASN A 281 -24.77 -4.45 -14.72
C ASN A 281 -26.25 -4.43 -14.29
N ARG A 282 -26.77 -5.51 -13.70
CA ARG A 282 -28.15 -5.58 -13.17
C ARG A 282 -28.26 -5.18 -11.70
N LEU A 283 -27.13 -4.98 -11.02
CA LEU A 283 -27.13 -4.51 -9.64
C LEU A 283 -27.69 -3.08 -9.57
N SER A 284 -28.22 -2.72 -8.40
CA SER A 284 -28.58 -1.34 -8.09
C SER A 284 -27.33 -0.45 -8.10
N ASP A 285 -27.51 0.86 -8.34
CA ASP A 285 -26.39 1.81 -8.29
C ASP A 285 -25.70 1.81 -6.92
N TRP A 286 -26.45 1.62 -5.84
CA TRP A 286 -25.92 1.58 -4.47
C TRP A 286 -25.08 0.35 -4.20
N SER A 287 -25.54 -0.82 -4.67
CA SER A 287 -24.79 -2.08 -4.54
C SER A 287 -23.54 -2.05 -5.41
N LEU A 288 -23.62 -1.44 -6.59
CA LEU A 288 -22.47 -1.27 -7.48
C LEU A 288 -21.42 -0.31 -6.88
N ALA A 289 -21.86 0.82 -6.32
CA ALA A 289 -20.99 1.77 -5.61
C ALA A 289 -20.35 1.11 -4.38
N GLY A 290 -21.15 0.37 -3.59
CA GLY A 290 -20.67 -0.40 -2.46
C GLY A 290 -19.67 -1.48 -2.87
N LEU A 291 -19.91 -2.18 -3.97
CA LEU A 291 -18.99 -3.21 -4.49
C LEU A 291 -17.64 -2.60 -4.89
N ALA A 292 -17.65 -1.48 -5.61
CA ALA A 292 -16.45 -0.74 -5.98
C ALA A 292 -15.67 -0.26 -4.73
N TYR A 293 -16.38 0.30 -3.74
CA TYR A 293 -15.78 0.71 -2.47
C TYR A 293 -15.21 -0.47 -1.68
N SER A 294 -15.95 -1.58 -1.55
CA SER A 294 -15.51 -2.77 -0.82
C SER A 294 -14.28 -3.43 -1.43
N ASN A 295 -14.13 -3.41 -2.76
CA ASN A 295 -12.92 -3.89 -3.43
C ASN A 295 -11.68 -3.13 -2.96
N LEU A 296 -11.76 -1.80 -2.89
CA LEU A 296 -10.64 -0.97 -2.42
C LEU A 296 -10.38 -1.14 -0.93
N VAL A 297 -11.43 -1.23 -0.12
CA VAL A 297 -11.27 -1.47 1.33
C VAL A 297 -10.57 -2.80 1.57
N TYR A 298 -10.94 -3.85 0.83
CA TYR A 298 -10.27 -5.14 0.91
C TYR A 298 -8.80 -5.05 0.50
N ASP A 299 -8.49 -4.41 -0.62
CA ASP A 299 -7.11 -4.22 -1.08
C ASP A 299 -6.24 -3.53 -0.02
N TRP A 300 -6.78 -2.49 0.64
CA TRP A 300 -6.11 -1.87 1.78
C TRP A 300 -5.95 -2.82 2.97
N VAL A 301 -6.98 -3.60 3.34
CA VAL A 301 -6.88 -4.58 4.44
C VAL A 301 -5.80 -5.62 4.14
N LYS A 302 -5.75 -6.11 2.90
CA LYS A 302 -4.73 -7.06 2.43
C LYS A 302 -3.33 -6.51 2.65
N ALA A 303 -3.04 -5.31 2.13
CA ALA A 303 -1.75 -4.66 2.29
C ALA A 303 -1.41 -4.39 3.78
N ALA A 304 -2.38 -3.86 4.55
CA ALA A 304 -2.19 -3.56 5.97
C ALA A 304 -1.87 -4.80 6.81
N VAL A 305 -2.45 -5.96 6.49
CA VAL A 305 -2.17 -7.22 7.16
C VAL A 305 -0.82 -7.80 6.71
N MET A 306 -0.55 -7.85 5.40
CA MET A 306 0.70 -8.38 4.87
C MET A 306 1.91 -7.62 5.41
N PHE A 307 1.89 -6.28 5.32
CA PHE A 307 2.93 -5.43 5.90
C PHE A 307 2.91 -5.47 7.43
N GLY A 308 1.74 -5.52 8.05
CA GLY A 308 1.59 -5.56 9.50
C GLY A 308 2.26 -6.76 10.18
N VAL A 309 2.10 -7.95 9.61
CA VAL A 309 2.73 -9.19 10.12
C VAL A 309 4.26 -9.06 10.09
N ILE A 310 4.80 -8.64 8.95
CA ILE A 310 6.23 -8.46 8.75
C ILE A 310 6.80 -7.34 9.63
N ASN A 311 6.10 -6.20 9.72
CA ASN A 311 6.48 -5.07 10.56
C ASN A 311 6.48 -5.44 12.05
N THR A 312 5.58 -6.32 12.47
CA THR A 312 5.55 -6.85 13.84
C THR A 312 6.83 -7.63 14.15
N ILE A 313 7.34 -8.40 13.18
CA ILE A 313 8.62 -9.11 13.30
C ILE A 313 9.80 -8.13 13.31
N ALA A 314 9.77 -7.09 12.46
CA ALA A 314 10.80 -6.06 12.47
C ALA A 314 10.90 -5.33 13.82
N LYS A 315 9.77 -5.06 14.46
CA LYS A 315 9.74 -4.51 15.83
C LYS A 315 10.31 -5.47 16.87
N LEU A 316 10.12 -6.79 16.72
CA LEU A 316 10.79 -7.78 17.57
C LEU A 316 12.32 -7.71 17.43
N ASP A 317 12.82 -7.40 16.24
CA ASP A 317 14.24 -7.20 15.94
C ASP A 317 14.80 -5.83 16.37
N HIS A 318 13.99 -5.01 17.05
CA HIS A 318 14.32 -3.64 17.46
C HIS A 318 14.56 -2.69 16.26
N LEU A 319 13.85 -2.93 15.16
CA LEU A 319 13.73 -1.99 14.06
C LEU A 319 12.38 -1.25 14.15
N ASP A 320 12.38 0.01 13.75
CA ASP A 320 11.19 0.82 13.51
C ASP A 320 10.85 0.76 12.02
N PRO A 321 9.90 -0.11 11.61
CA PRO A 321 9.53 -0.28 10.21
C PRO A 321 8.77 0.94 9.67
N PRO A 322 8.70 1.10 8.33
CA PRO A 322 7.85 2.09 7.70
C PRO A 322 6.40 2.02 8.20
N GLN A 323 5.74 3.19 8.22
CA GLN A 323 4.36 3.30 8.70
C GLN A 323 3.39 2.44 7.88
N PRO A 324 2.27 1.98 8.45
CA PRO A 324 1.27 1.25 7.70
C PRO A 324 0.58 2.13 6.64
N PRO A 325 0.00 1.53 5.60
CA PRO A 325 -0.70 2.26 4.55
C PRO A 325 -1.91 3.01 5.12
N LYS A 326 -2.15 4.25 4.64
CA LYS A 326 -3.32 5.04 5.05
C LYS A 326 -4.58 4.36 4.52
N CYS A 327 -5.60 4.24 5.38
CA CYS A 327 -6.85 3.59 5.01
C CYS A 327 -7.48 4.29 3.81
N ILE A 328 -7.87 3.52 2.80
CA ILE A 328 -8.46 4.03 1.55
C ILE A 328 -9.72 4.85 1.80
N THR A 329 -10.51 4.49 2.82
CA THR A 329 -11.69 5.24 3.25
C THR A 329 -11.33 6.66 3.70
N MET A 330 -10.09 6.90 4.14
CA MET A 330 -9.59 8.20 4.58
C MET A 330 -8.95 9.01 3.44
N LEU A 331 -8.86 8.49 2.21
CA LEU A 331 -8.19 9.14 1.09
C LEU A 331 -9.16 10.02 0.30
N TYR A 332 -9.24 11.30 0.66
CA TYR A 332 -10.02 12.32 -0.05
C TYR A 332 -9.13 13.40 -0.70
N VAL A 333 -7.81 13.19 -0.66
CA VAL A 333 -6.76 14.07 -1.18
C VAL A 333 -5.76 13.21 -1.94
N PHE A 334 -5.42 13.59 -3.18
CA PHE A 334 -4.48 12.84 -4.02
C PHE A 334 -3.06 12.85 -3.44
N ALA A 335 -2.63 13.94 -2.82
CA ALA A 335 -1.31 14.02 -2.18
C ALA A 335 -1.10 12.99 -1.05
N GLU A 336 -2.16 12.34 -0.56
CA GLU A 336 -2.08 11.32 0.49
C GLU A 336 -2.27 9.89 -0.03
N THR A 337 -2.32 9.68 -1.35
CA THR A 337 -2.51 8.34 -1.95
C THR A 337 -1.21 7.54 -1.98
N HIS A 338 -0.67 7.24 -0.80
CA HIS A 338 0.47 6.34 -0.61
C HIS A 338 -0.01 4.93 -0.20
N PHE A 339 -0.32 4.10 -1.20
CA PHE A 339 -0.80 2.72 -1.00
C PHE A 339 0.26 1.81 -0.36
N ASP A 340 1.54 2.01 -0.70
CA ASP A 340 2.70 1.45 -0.01
C ASP A 340 3.54 2.61 0.52
N ARG A 341 3.60 2.75 1.84
CA ARG A 341 4.37 3.80 2.51
C ARG A 341 5.87 3.68 2.23
N GLY A 342 6.43 2.47 2.23
CA GLY A 342 7.86 2.29 2.02
C GLY A 342 8.29 2.69 0.60
N ILE A 343 7.53 2.25 -0.41
CA ILE A 343 7.78 2.67 -1.80
C ILE A 343 7.51 4.16 -1.99
N ASN A 344 6.47 4.71 -1.35
CA ASN A 344 6.22 6.15 -1.41
C ASN A 344 7.37 6.96 -0.80
N ASP A 345 7.85 6.59 0.38
CA ASP A 345 8.96 7.28 1.05
C ASP A 345 10.25 7.18 0.22
N TRP A 346 10.49 6.02 -0.42
CA TRP A 346 11.56 5.84 -1.40
C TRP A 346 11.41 6.79 -2.60
N LEU A 347 10.23 6.85 -3.20
CA LEU A 347 9.93 7.69 -4.37
C LEU A 347 10.05 9.18 -4.01
N CYS A 348 9.56 9.59 -2.84
CA CYS A 348 9.70 10.95 -2.34
C CYS A 348 11.18 11.31 -2.23
N LYS A 349 11.95 10.53 -1.46
CA LYS A 349 13.36 10.82 -1.18
C LYS A 349 14.25 10.81 -2.43
N TYR A 350 14.14 9.79 -3.27
CA TYR A 350 15.10 9.57 -4.36
C TYR A 350 14.62 10.08 -5.73
N VAL A 351 13.32 10.37 -5.92
CA VAL A 351 12.82 10.83 -7.23
C VAL A 351 12.20 12.21 -7.10
N TYR A 352 11.15 12.33 -6.30
CA TYR A 352 10.33 13.53 -6.22
C TYR A 352 11.12 14.72 -5.67
N ASP A 353 11.69 14.59 -4.47
CA ASP A 353 12.45 15.65 -3.79
C ASP A 353 13.78 15.91 -4.52
N HIS A 354 14.36 14.85 -5.11
CA HIS A 354 15.60 14.97 -5.88
C HIS A 354 15.45 15.84 -7.14
N ILE A 355 14.32 15.73 -7.83
CA ILE A 355 14.03 16.49 -9.07
C ILE A 355 13.34 17.83 -8.74
N GLY A 356 12.43 17.82 -7.76
CA GLY A 356 11.64 18.98 -7.35
C GLY A 356 12.44 20.02 -6.57
N GLU A 357 13.52 19.60 -5.89
CA GLU A 357 14.40 20.43 -5.06
C GLU A 357 13.60 21.21 -3.99
N ASN A 358 13.37 22.50 -4.20
CA ASN A 358 12.66 23.37 -3.26
C ASN A 358 11.13 23.41 -3.48
N HIS A 359 10.60 22.73 -4.50
CA HIS A 359 9.16 22.66 -4.83
C HIS A 359 8.46 24.02 -5.12
N ASP A 360 9.22 25.08 -5.37
CA ASP A 360 8.69 26.41 -5.69
C ASP A 360 8.21 26.56 -7.15
N ASN A 361 8.74 25.73 -8.06
CA ASN A 361 8.52 25.86 -9.50
C ASN A 361 7.55 24.79 -10.01
N ILE A 362 6.41 25.22 -10.58
CA ILE A 362 5.36 24.33 -11.11
C ILE A 362 5.90 23.37 -12.19
N MET A 363 6.84 23.80 -13.03
CA MET A 363 7.41 22.92 -14.06
C MET A 363 8.33 21.87 -13.46
N LYS A 364 9.16 22.23 -12.45
CA LYS A 364 9.98 21.24 -11.73
C LYS A 364 9.10 20.22 -11.00
N GLU A 365 8.03 20.70 -10.36
CA GLU A 365 7.03 19.86 -9.71
C GLU A 365 6.36 18.89 -10.69
N LEU A 366 5.99 19.37 -11.87
CA LEU A 366 5.39 18.54 -12.91
C LEU A 366 6.38 17.47 -13.41
N VAL A 367 7.64 17.83 -13.64
CA VAL A 367 8.67 16.86 -14.04
C VAL A 367 8.92 15.84 -12.93
N ALA A 368 8.97 16.28 -11.67
CA ALA A 368 9.13 15.40 -10.51
C ALA A 368 7.97 14.42 -10.38
N THR A 369 6.72 14.89 -10.45
CA THR A 369 5.53 14.00 -10.42
C THR A 369 5.51 13.01 -11.59
N ILE A 370 5.80 13.47 -12.82
CA ILE A 370 5.85 12.58 -13.99
C ILE A 370 6.94 11.52 -13.82
N ALA A 371 8.14 11.90 -13.36
CA ALA A 371 9.23 10.97 -13.13
C ALA A 371 8.87 9.96 -12.03
N THR A 372 8.26 10.40 -10.93
CA THR A 372 7.77 9.53 -9.86
C THR A 372 6.80 8.48 -10.41
N PHE A 373 5.76 8.90 -11.14
CA PHE A 373 4.79 7.96 -11.73
C PHE A 373 5.38 7.08 -12.83
N ALA A 374 6.39 7.54 -13.57
CA ALA A 374 7.11 6.70 -14.53
C ALA A 374 7.87 5.56 -13.83
N VAL A 375 8.54 5.86 -12.70
CA VAL A 375 9.19 4.82 -11.88
C VAL A 375 8.15 3.91 -11.23
N THR A 376 7.03 4.45 -10.75
CA THR A 376 5.91 3.64 -10.22
C THR A 376 5.32 2.71 -11.29
N THR A 377 5.18 3.18 -12.53
CA THR A 377 4.71 2.35 -13.67
C THR A 377 5.65 1.17 -13.88
N LEU A 378 6.96 1.41 -13.86
CA LEU A 378 7.97 0.37 -13.98
C LEU A 378 7.93 -0.60 -12.79
N TRP A 379 7.78 -0.07 -11.57
CA TRP A 379 7.65 -0.84 -10.33
C TRP A 379 6.46 -1.80 -10.34
N LEU A 380 5.29 -1.32 -10.74
CA LEU A 380 4.06 -2.11 -10.79
C LEU A 380 4.11 -3.17 -11.91
N GLY A 381 4.84 -2.89 -12.99
CA GLY A 381 4.87 -3.73 -14.18
C GLY A 381 4.13 -3.03 -15.32
N PRO A 382 4.82 -2.56 -16.38
CA PRO A 382 4.18 -1.80 -17.43
C PRO A 382 3.16 -2.64 -18.22
N CYS A 383 1.89 -2.26 -18.14
CA CYS A 383 0.80 -2.82 -18.94
C CYS A 383 -0.27 -1.74 -19.19
N GLU A 384 -1.20 -1.99 -20.10
CA GLU A 384 -2.25 -1.03 -20.47
C GLU A 384 -2.98 -0.43 -19.25
N ILE A 385 -3.39 -1.30 -18.32
CA ILE A 385 -4.08 -0.92 -17.09
C ILE A 385 -3.20 -0.01 -16.21
N VAL A 386 -1.92 -0.37 -16.02
CA VAL A 386 -0.98 0.41 -15.19
C VAL A 386 -0.64 1.75 -15.83
N TYR A 387 -0.56 1.85 -17.17
CA TYR A 387 -0.38 3.12 -17.85
C TYR A 387 -1.57 4.06 -17.63
N ILE A 388 -2.79 3.54 -17.81
CA ILE A 388 -4.02 4.30 -17.59
C ILE A 388 -4.09 4.77 -16.12
N TRP A 389 -3.87 3.86 -15.17
CA TRP A 389 -3.84 4.16 -13.74
C TRP A 389 -2.80 5.25 -13.41
N SER A 390 -1.58 5.14 -13.95
CA SER A 390 -0.50 6.09 -13.65
C SER A 390 -0.79 7.48 -14.21
N VAL A 391 -1.33 7.58 -15.43
CA VAL A 391 -1.71 8.85 -16.04
C VAL A 391 -2.81 9.53 -15.23
N PHE A 392 -3.86 8.80 -14.85
CA PHE A 392 -4.98 9.40 -14.10
C PHE A 392 -4.61 9.81 -12.67
N ASN A 393 -3.78 9.02 -11.97
CA ASN A 393 -3.31 9.41 -10.63
C ASN A 393 -2.31 10.58 -10.70
N CYS A 394 -1.40 10.59 -11.68
CA CYS A 394 -0.48 11.71 -11.91
C CYS A 394 -1.24 13.00 -12.25
N PHE A 395 -2.23 12.91 -13.14
CA PHE A 395 -3.11 14.02 -13.46
C PHE A 395 -3.91 14.47 -12.24
N GLY A 396 -4.50 13.54 -11.47
CA GLY A 396 -5.28 13.84 -10.27
C GLY A 396 -4.46 14.62 -9.23
N LEU A 397 -3.23 14.19 -8.97
CA LEU A 397 -2.30 14.87 -8.06
C LEU A 397 -1.95 16.29 -8.53
N ASN A 398 -1.56 16.43 -9.80
CA ASN A 398 -1.22 17.74 -10.36
C ASN A 398 -2.43 18.67 -10.44
N PHE A 399 -3.59 18.15 -10.84
CA PHE A 399 -4.84 18.90 -10.91
C PHE A 399 -5.26 19.39 -9.53
N GLU A 400 -5.16 18.54 -8.50
CA GLU A 400 -5.39 18.95 -7.11
C GLU A 400 -4.49 20.11 -6.71
N LEU A 401 -3.19 20.03 -7.00
CA LEU A 401 -2.23 21.10 -6.73
C LEU A 401 -2.58 22.40 -7.48
N TRP A 402 -2.93 22.30 -8.77
CA TRP A 402 -3.28 23.46 -9.59
C TRP A 402 -4.56 24.12 -9.12
N VAL A 403 -5.57 23.34 -8.75
CA VAL A 403 -6.82 23.85 -8.18
C VAL A 403 -6.54 24.55 -6.85
N GLN A 404 -5.70 23.96 -5.98
CA GLN A 404 -5.29 24.62 -4.74
C GLN A 404 -4.58 25.96 -5.00
N LYS A 405 -3.62 26.00 -5.94
CA LYS A 405 -2.93 27.23 -6.33
C LYS A 405 -3.87 28.26 -6.96
N PHE A 406 -4.85 27.83 -7.76
CA PHE A 406 -5.87 28.70 -8.35
C PHE A 406 -6.73 29.37 -7.28
N PHE A 407 -7.19 28.63 -6.26
CA PHE A 407 -7.97 29.19 -5.16
C PHE A 407 -7.15 30.08 -4.20
N GLN A 408 -5.81 29.98 -4.24
CA GLN A 408 -4.91 30.91 -3.53
C GLN A 408 -4.73 32.25 -4.24
N GLN A 409 -5.21 32.41 -5.47
CA GLN A 409 -5.16 33.67 -6.22
C GLN A 409 -6.34 34.60 -5.89
N GLU A 410 -6.16 35.89 -6.17
CA GLU A 410 -7.22 36.90 -6.10
C GLU A 410 -8.21 36.73 -7.27
N PRO A 411 -9.55 36.84 -7.08
CA PRO A 411 -10.25 37.29 -5.87
C PRO A 411 -10.64 36.16 -4.88
N PHE A 412 -10.33 34.89 -5.19
CA PHE A 412 -10.77 33.73 -4.41
C PHE A 412 -10.17 33.70 -3.01
N ALA A 413 -8.89 34.05 -2.87
CA ALA A 413 -8.23 34.14 -1.57
C ALA A 413 -8.92 35.15 -0.63
N LYS A 414 -9.34 36.32 -1.15
CA LYS A 414 -10.13 37.31 -0.38
C LYS A 414 -11.52 36.81 -0.05
N LEU A 415 -12.16 36.07 -0.95
CA LEU A 415 -13.46 35.47 -0.67
C LEU A 415 -13.35 34.43 0.45
N GLU A 416 -12.35 33.54 0.39
CA GLU A 416 -12.11 32.55 1.43
C GLU A 416 -11.75 33.21 2.77
N ALA A 417 -10.96 34.29 2.77
CA ALA A 417 -10.64 35.05 3.99
C ALA A 417 -11.87 35.68 4.67
N LYS A 418 -12.94 35.96 3.91
CA LYS A 418 -14.22 36.46 4.44
C LYS A 418 -15.15 35.34 4.94
N MET A 419 -14.85 34.08 4.62
CA MET A 419 -15.67 32.95 5.03
C MET A 419 -15.29 32.45 6.42
N SER A 420 -16.28 31.94 7.16
CA SER A 420 -15.99 31.22 8.40
C SER A 420 -15.21 29.94 8.10
N ALA A 421 -14.29 29.56 8.99
CA ALA A 421 -13.50 28.34 8.82
C ALA A 421 -14.39 27.08 8.74
N ALA A 422 -15.56 27.09 9.40
CA ALA A 422 -16.55 26.02 9.29
C ALA A 422 -17.17 25.94 7.89
N MET A 423 -17.47 27.08 7.25
CA MET A 423 -17.97 27.08 5.88
C MET A 423 -16.88 26.67 4.88
N SER A 424 -15.64 27.15 5.04
CA SER A 424 -14.50 26.69 4.21
C SER A 424 -14.31 25.17 4.33
N ARG A 425 -14.38 24.61 5.56
CA ARG A 425 -14.33 23.15 5.78
C ARG A 425 -15.43 22.42 4.99
N ARG A 426 -16.67 22.92 5.01
CA ARG A 426 -17.81 22.35 4.26
C ARG A 426 -17.58 22.39 2.76
N ILE A 427 -17.21 23.54 2.19
CA ILE A 427 -16.93 23.64 0.75
C ILE A 427 -15.80 22.68 0.34
N ARG A 428 -14.70 22.65 1.09
CA ARG A 428 -13.57 21.74 0.82
C ARG A 428 -13.97 20.26 0.91
N ALA A 429 -14.97 19.91 1.72
CA ALA A 429 -15.46 18.53 1.80
C ALA A 429 -16.25 18.10 0.55
N VAL A 430 -16.88 19.04 -0.17
CA VAL A 430 -17.54 18.75 -1.46
C VAL A 430 -16.50 18.32 -2.50
N PHE A 431 -15.39 19.07 -2.61
CA PHE A 431 -14.26 18.72 -3.47
C PHE A 431 -13.58 17.43 -3.01
N GLY A 432 -13.39 17.24 -1.70
CA GLY A 432 -12.85 16.00 -1.16
C GLY A 432 -13.70 14.78 -1.52
N ALA A 433 -15.02 14.92 -1.57
CA ALA A 433 -15.91 13.83 -1.96
C ALA A 433 -15.83 13.51 -3.47
N ALA A 434 -15.58 14.52 -4.32
CA ALA A 434 -15.27 14.29 -5.73
C ALA A 434 -13.92 13.60 -5.92
N ASN A 435 -12.88 14.07 -5.22
CA ASN A 435 -11.55 13.46 -5.24
C ASN A 435 -11.59 12.02 -4.74
N PHE A 436 -12.33 11.74 -3.67
CA PHE A 436 -12.53 10.38 -3.17
C PHE A 436 -13.04 9.44 -4.26
N TRP A 437 -14.09 9.83 -5.01
CA TRP A 437 -14.59 8.99 -6.09
C TRP A 437 -13.66 8.92 -7.30
N ALA A 438 -12.91 9.98 -7.61
CA ALA A 438 -11.85 9.90 -8.62
C ALA A 438 -10.79 8.87 -8.23
N ILE A 439 -10.31 8.91 -6.99
CA ILE A 439 -9.37 7.92 -6.43
C ILE A 439 -9.98 6.52 -6.49
N VAL A 440 -11.24 6.35 -6.09
CA VAL A 440 -11.93 5.03 -6.17
C VAL A 440 -11.94 4.51 -7.59
N LEU A 441 -12.40 5.32 -8.55
CA LEU A 441 -12.55 4.93 -9.96
C LEU A 441 -11.19 4.61 -10.62
N TYR A 442 -10.16 5.37 -10.31
CA TYR A 442 -8.82 5.12 -10.86
C TYR A 442 -8.22 3.83 -10.31
N ASN A 443 -8.47 3.49 -9.05
CA ASN A 443 -7.89 2.30 -8.41
C ASN A 443 -8.70 1.02 -8.69
N ILE A 444 -10.03 1.07 -8.82
CA ILE A 444 -10.80 -0.14 -9.22
C ILE A 444 -10.38 -0.66 -10.61
N LEU A 445 -9.90 0.22 -11.49
CA LEU A 445 -9.36 -0.16 -12.79
C LEU A 445 -8.14 -1.08 -12.66
N ALA A 446 -7.24 -0.77 -11.72
CA ALA A 446 -6.06 -1.59 -11.45
C ALA A 446 -6.40 -2.88 -10.71
N LEU A 447 -7.42 -2.86 -9.85
CA LEU A 447 -7.80 -4.02 -9.02
C LEU A 447 -8.69 -5.04 -9.74
N ASN A 448 -9.46 -4.61 -10.74
CA ASN A 448 -10.45 -5.47 -11.41
C ASN A 448 -10.21 -5.53 -12.92
N SER A 449 -10.86 -4.63 -13.67
CA SER A 449 -10.69 -4.51 -15.11
C SER A 449 -11.11 -3.12 -15.59
N LEU A 450 -10.65 -2.76 -16.78
CA LEU A 450 -11.07 -1.53 -17.46
C LEU A 450 -12.59 -1.51 -17.66
N GLU A 451 -13.21 -2.62 -18.05
CA GLU A 451 -14.64 -2.70 -18.30
C GLU A 451 -15.47 -2.54 -17.02
N PHE A 452 -15.03 -3.11 -15.91
CA PHE A 452 -15.68 -2.92 -14.61
C PHE A 452 -15.59 -1.45 -14.18
N ALA A 453 -14.41 -0.83 -14.29
CA ALA A 453 -14.23 0.58 -13.97
C ALA A 453 -15.13 1.47 -14.82
N LEU A 454 -15.17 1.26 -16.15
CA LEU A 454 -16.03 2.01 -17.06
C LEU A 454 -17.52 1.82 -16.76
N LEU A 455 -17.95 0.61 -16.39
CA LEU A 455 -19.33 0.33 -15.97
C LEU A 455 -19.70 1.15 -14.73
N VAL A 456 -18.85 1.13 -13.70
CA VAL A 456 -19.06 1.90 -12.47
C VAL A 456 -19.08 3.39 -12.78
N THR A 457 -18.10 3.92 -13.52
CA THR A 457 -18.04 5.34 -13.92
C THR A 457 -19.28 5.77 -14.69
N LYS A 458 -19.71 5.00 -15.69
CA LYS A 458 -20.90 5.32 -16.49
C LYS A 458 -22.16 5.36 -15.64
N ARG A 459 -22.33 4.39 -14.73
CA ARG A 459 -23.49 4.31 -13.84
C ARG A 459 -23.50 5.47 -12.84
N LEU A 460 -22.35 5.77 -12.23
CA LEU A 460 -22.24 6.78 -11.19
C LEU A 460 -22.27 8.22 -11.74
N LEU A 461 -21.69 8.50 -12.90
CA LEU A 461 -21.54 9.87 -13.39
C LEU A 461 -22.53 10.24 -14.50
N LEU A 462 -23.02 9.28 -15.29
CA LEU A 462 -23.83 9.55 -16.47
C LEU A 462 -25.27 9.06 -16.31
N THR A 463 -25.48 7.76 -16.17
CA THR A 463 -26.85 7.20 -16.23
C THR A 463 -27.61 7.27 -14.92
N GLY A 464 -26.90 7.31 -13.78
CA GLY A 464 -27.48 7.50 -12.45
C GLY A 464 -27.75 8.97 -12.10
N PHE A 465 -27.34 9.91 -12.95
CA PHE A 465 -27.53 11.34 -12.70
C PHE A 465 -29.00 11.74 -12.91
N PRO A 466 -29.59 12.58 -12.06
CA PRO A 466 -28.97 13.21 -10.89
C PRO A 466 -29.07 12.39 -9.60
N VAL A 467 -30.04 11.49 -9.48
CA VAL A 467 -30.44 10.92 -8.18
C VAL A 467 -29.32 10.11 -7.54
N SER A 468 -28.88 9.03 -8.19
CA SER A 468 -27.84 8.15 -7.66
C SER A 468 -26.52 8.92 -7.47
N THR A 469 -26.15 9.73 -8.47
CA THR A 469 -24.91 10.52 -8.44
C THR A 469 -24.86 11.48 -7.26
N LEU A 470 -25.87 12.33 -7.09
CA LEU A 470 -25.89 13.36 -6.04
C LEU A 470 -26.01 12.75 -4.66
N SER A 471 -26.78 11.67 -4.51
CA SER A 471 -26.89 10.97 -3.23
C SER A 471 -25.60 10.26 -2.83
N ILE A 472 -24.92 9.59 -3.77
CA ILE A 472 -23.62 8.96 -3.50
C ILE A 472 -22.59 10.03 -3.14
N TRP A 473 -22.56 11.14 -3.87
CA TRP A 473 -21.69 12.27 -3.55
C TRP A 473 -22.00 12.87 -2.18
N PHE A 474 -23.28 13.00 -1.82
CA PHE A 474 -23.69 13.47 -0.49
C PHE A 474 -23.27 12.50 0.62
N ILE A 475 -23.43 11.19 0.44
CA ILE A 475 -22.97 10.16 1.38
C ILE A 475 -21.45 10.27 1.58
N THR A 476 -20.71 10.41 0.48
CA THR A 476 -19.25 10.58 0.54
C THR A 476 -18.85 11.90 1.17
N TYR A 477 -19.58 12.99 0.93
CA TYR A 477 -19.39 14.26 1.62
C TYR A 477 -19.56 14.11 3.14
N CYS A 478 -20.59 13.40 3.60
CA CYS A 478 -20.75 13.06 5.01
C CYS A 478 -19.54 12.28 5.54
N GLY A 479 -19.06 11.28 4.77
CA GLY A 479 -17.84 10.53 5.10
C GLY A 479 -16.61 11.42 5.25
N VAL A 480 -16.34 12.29 4.27
CA VAL A 480 -15.24 13.26 4.29
C VAL A 480 -15.33 14.19 5.50
N GLN A 481 -16.54 14.59 5.92
CA GLN A 481 -16.69 15.41 7.11
C GLN A 481 -16.30 14.67 8.40
N LEU A 482 -16.66 13.40 8.51
CA LEU A 482 -16.26 12.55 9.66
C LEU A 482 -14.75 12.32 9.67
N ILE A 483 -14.15 12.11 8.49
CA ILE A 483 -12.70 11.96 8.33
C ILE A 483 -11.97 13.23 8.82
N LYS A 484 -12.42 14.41 8.36
CA LYS A 484 -11.87 15.69 8.82
C LYS A 484 -12.05 15.91 10.32
N GLU A 485 -13.14 15.40 10.91
CA GLU A 485 -13.34 15.48 12.35
C GLU A 485 -12.35 14.60 13.11
N ARG A 486 -12.06 13.40 12.60
CA ARG A 486 -11.03 12.53 13.16
C ARG A 486 -9.65 13.17 13.06
N GLU A 487 -9.30 13.72 11.90
CA GLU A 487 -8.01 14.42 11.70
C GLU A 487 -7.86 15.62 12.63
N ARG A 488 -8.96 16.34 12.89
CA ARG A 488 -9.00 17.41 13.90
C ARG A 488 -8.65 16.90 15.30
N ILE A 489 -9.28 15.80 15.73
CA ILE A 489 -9.08 15.23 17.07
C ILE A 489 -7.62 14.79 17.23
N LEU A 490 -7.08 14.07 16.24
CA LEU A 490 -5.69 13.61 16.24
C LEU A 490 -4.71 14.79 16.33
N ALA A 491 -4.91 15.84 15.53
CA ALA A 491 -4.06 17.03 15.59
C ALA A 491 -4.09 17.73 16.96
N ILE A 492 -5.21 17.69 17.67
CA ILE A 492 -5.31 18.25 19.04
C ILE A 492 -4.60 17.35 20.05
N GLU A 493 -4.67 16.04 19.90
CA GLU A 493 -3.97 15.08 20.76
C GLU A 493 -2.45 15.16 20.59
N GLU A 494 -1.96 15.28 19.36
CA GLU A 494 -0.55 15.51 19.05
C GLU A 494 -0.03 16.79 19.71
N GLU A 495 -0.75 17.91 19.58
CA GLU A 495 -0.35 19.16 20.22
C GLU A 495 -0.33 19.09 21.75
N LYS A 496 -1.25 18.35 22.36
CA LYS A 496 -1.23 18.11 23.81
C LYS A 496 -0.03 17.27 24.20
N CYS A 497 0.28 16.23 23.44
CA CYS A 497 1.42 15.37 23.67
C CYS A 497 2.74 16.15 23.54
N ASP A 498 2.86 17.01 22.53
CA ASP A 498 4.07 17.79 22.31
C ASP A 498 4.24 18.87 23.39
N LYS A 499 3.16 19.51 23.84
CA LYS A 499 3.23 20.40 25.03
C LYS A 499 3.68 19.67 26.28
N ALA A 500 3.15 18.46 26.52
CA ALA A 500 3.53 17.65 27.68
C ALA A 500 4.96 17.06 27.61
N LYS A 501 5.63 17.12 26.46
CA LYS A 501 7.06 16.77 26.32
C LYS A 501 7.99 17.96 26.55
N VAL A 502 7.46 19.19 26.44
CA VAL A 502 8.20 20.45 26.58
C VAL A 502 8.10 20.99 28.01
N GLU A 503 7.01 20.67 28.71
CA GLU A 503 6.86 20.80 30.17
C GLU A 503 7.53 19.64 30.91
#